data_AF-A0A4Y7U476-F1
#
_entry.id   AF-A0A4Y7U476-F1
#
_cell.length_a   1.000
_cell.length_b   1.000
_cell.length_c   1.000
_cell.angle_alpha   90.00
_cell.angle_beta   90.00
_cell.angle_gamma   90.00
#
_symmetry.space_group_name_H-M   'P 1'
#
loop_
_entity.id
_entity.type
_entity.pdbx_description
1 polymer ?
#
loop_
_entity_poly.entity_id
_entity_poly.type
_entity_poly.pdbx_seq_one_letter_code
_entity_poly.pdbx_strand_id
1 'polypeptide(L)'
;ASYMQWILLAGILMIRTFPQLLLIGIIIFAATTLFSIITLPVEYDASNRALAWLENKHMLTQEEQAGAKDALKWAARTYVVAAIGSIATLLYYISIYSGSRRN
;
A
#
# COMPACT_ATOMS: atom_id res chain seq x y z
N ALA A 1 -16.49 -23.20 -2.87
CA ALA A 1 -15.25 -23.57 -3.60
C ALA A 1 -15.43 -23.58 -5.12
N SER A 2 -16.44 -24.27 -5.68
CA SER A 2 -16.62 -24.44 -7.14
C SER A 2 -16.64 -23.12 -7.95
N TYR A 3 -17.35 -22.08 -7.49
CA TYR A 3 -17.48 -20.83 -8.24
C TYR A 3 -16.20 -19.98 -8.32
N MET A 4 -15.32 -20.08 -7.32
CA MET A 4 -14.08 -19.29 -7.28
C MET A 4 -13.15 -19.65 -8.45
N GLN A 5 -13.07 -20.93 -8.79
CA GLN A 5 -12.25 -21.41 -9.90
C GLN A 5 -12.75 -20.87 -11.25
N TRP A 6 -14.07 -20.88 -11.46
CA TRP A 6 -14.67 -20.34 -12.68
C TRP A 6 -14.49 -18.83 -12.82
N ILE A 7 -14.58 -18.08 -11.70
CA ILE A 7 -14.33 -16.64 -11.68
C ILE A 7 -12.86 -16.33 -12.01
N LEU A 8 -11.91 -17.06 -11.43
CA LEU A 8 -10.48 -16.89 -11.70
C LEU A 8 -10.12 -17.23 -13.16
N LEU A 9 -10.67 -18.33 -13.70
CA LEU A 9 -10.49 -18.72 -15.10
C LEU A 9 -11.06 -17.67 -16.06
N ALA A 10 -12.27 -17.17 -15.78
CA ALA A 10 -12.89 -16.11 -16.57
C ALA A 10 -12.03 -14.83 -16.56
N GLY A 11 -11.49 -14.45 -15.40
CA GLY A 11 -10.59 -13.30 -15.27
C GLY A 11 -9.31 -13.44 -16.11
N ILE A 12 -8.65 -14.59 -16.04
CA ILE A 12 -7.42 -14.86 -16.82
C ILE A 12 -7.68 -14.81 -18.32
N LEU A 13 -8.80 -15.39 -18.79
CA LEU A 13 -9.18 -15.36 -20.21
C LEU A 13 -9.55 -13.95 -20.68
N MET A 14 -10.30 -13.19 -19.89
CA MET A 14 -10.71 -11.82 -20.23
C MET A 14 -9.53 -10.85 -20.39
N ILE A 15 -8.45 -11.02 -19.63
CA ILE A 15 -7.25 -10.17 -19.73
C ILE A 15 -6.63 -10.23 -21.13
N ARG A 16 -6.68 -11.39 -21.82
CA ARG A 16 -6.17 -11.53 -23.19
C ARG A 16 -7.14 -10.97 -24.24
N THR A 17 -8.44 -11.04 -24.00
CA THR A 17 -9.46 -10.63 -24.98
C THR A 17 -9.73 -9.12 -24.93
N PHE A 18 -9.64 -8.51 -23.75
CA PHE A 18 -9.92 -7.08 -23.53
C PHE A 18 -8.74 -6.37 -22.87
N PRO A 19 -7.71 -5.95 -23.63
CA PRO A 19 -6.55 -5.23 -23.08
C PRO A 19 -6.93 -3.89 -22.41
N GLN A 20 -8.11 -3.35 -22.72
CA GLN A 20 -8.68 -2.17 -22.06
C GLN A 20 -9.01 -2.44 -20.58
N LEU A 21 -9.39 -3.67 -20.25
CA LEU A 21 -9.73 -4.07 -18.88
C LEU A 21 -8.49 -4.02 -17.97
N LEU A 22 -7.33 -4.44 -18.50
CA LEU A 22 -6.05 -4.33 -17.82
C LEU A 22 -5.66 -2.87 -17.55
N LEU A 23 -5.88 -1.96 -18.51
CA LEU A 23 -5.61 -0.53 -18.33
C LEU A 23 -6.52 0.09 -17.26
N ILE A 24 -7.81 -0.25 -17.24
CA ILE A 24 -8.74 0.20 -16.19
C ILE A 24 -8.27 -0.28 -14.81
N GLY A 25 -7.87 -1.55 -14.70
CA GLY A 25 -7.30 -2.10 -13.47
C GLY A 25 -6.04 -1.37 -13.02
N ILE A 26 -5.13 -1.06 -13.94
CA ILE A 26 -3.91 -0.27 -13.65
C ILE A 26 -4.26 1.12 -13.14
N ILE A 27 -5.23 1.81 -13.74
CA ILE A 27 -5.63 3.16 -13.31
C ILE A 27 -6.21 3.13 -11.89
N ILE A 28 -7.11 2.18 -11.61
CA ILE A 28 -7.71 2.05 -10.27
C ILE A 28 -6.61 1.71 -9.25
N PHE A 29 -5.71 0.78 -9.57
CA PHE A 29 -4.61 0.40 -8.69
C PHE A 29 -3.57 1.52 -8.51
N ALA A 30 -3.36 2.35 -9.53
CA ALA A 30 -2.53 3.54 -9.44
C ALA A 30 -3.14 4.57 -8.48
N ALA A 31 -4.46 4.74 -8.50
CA ALA A 31 -5.15 5.62 -7.56
C ALA A 31 -5.01 5.16 -6.10
N THR A 32 -5.13 3.85 -5.83
CA THR A 32 -4.94 3.30 -4.48
C THR A 32 -3.48 3.37 -4.02
N THR A 33 -2.53 3.12 -4.93
CA THR A 33 -1.10 3.28 -4.70
C THR A 33 -0.76 4.72 -4.35
N LEU A 34 -1.27 5.67 -5.13
CA LEU A 34 -1.10 7.10 -4.90
C LEU A 34 -1.67 7.52 -3.54
N PHE A 35 -2.87 7.04 -3.20
CA PHE A 35 -3.46 7.26 -1.89
C PHE A 35 -2.52 6.77 -0.76
N SER A 36 -1.98 5.56 -0.86
CA SER A 36 -1.03 5.02 0.13
C SER A 36 0.24 5.84 0.27
N ILE A 37 0.71 6.50 -0.80
CA ILE A 37 1.88 7.37 -0.77
C ILE A 37 1.53 8.73 -0.14
N ILE A 38 0.37 9.28 -0.46
CA ILE A 38 -0.09 10.57 0.07
C ILE A 38 -0.44 10.48 1.56
N THR A 39 -0.87 9.33 2.06
CA THR A 39 -1.18 9.14 3.49
C THR A 39 0.06 8.88 4.35
N LEU A 40 1.18 8.47 3.77
CA LEU A 40 2.43 8.24 4.51
C LEU A 40 2.88 9.43 5.40
N PRO A 41 2.91 10.69 4.91
CA PRO A 41 3.30 11.84 5.71
C PRO A 41 2.39 12.07 6.92
N VAL A 42 1.07 11.85 6.78
CA VAL A 42 0.14 12.06 7.89
C VAL A 42 0.29 10.99 8.97
N GLU A 43 0.64 9.75 8.61
CA GLU A 43 0.92 8.69 9.58
C GLU A 43 2.20 8.97 10.38
N TYR A 44 3.23 9.53 9.72
CA TYR A 44 4.44 9.99 10.42
C TYR A 44 4.17 11.17 11.34
N ASP A 45 3.39 12.15 10.88
CA ASP A 45 3.01 13.30 11.69
C ASP A 45 2.16 12.89 12.91
N ALA A 46 1.20 11.99 12.71
CA ALA A 46 0.39 11.40 13.78
C ALA A 46 1.27 10.69 14.82
N SER A 47 2.26 9.91 14.36
CA SER A 47 3.20 9.21 15.24
C SER A 47 4.03 10.20 16.07
N ASN A 48 4.54 11.28 15.46
CA ASN A 48 5.32 12.30 16.17
C ASN A 48 4.47 13.09 17.16
N ARG A 49 3.24 13.46 16.79
CA ARG A 49 2.30 14.15 17.70
C ARG A 49 1.89 13.29 18.87
N ALA A 50 1.68 11.99 18.66
CA ALA A 50 1.37 11.06 19.73
C ALA A 50 2.53 10.93 20.73
N LEU A 51 3.79 10.92 20.24
CA LEU A 51 4.96 10.94 21.12
C LEU A 51 5.05 12.23 21.94
N ALA A 52 4.88 13.38 21.30
CA ALA A 52 4.87 14.66 22.01
C ALA A 52 3.74 14.73 23.05
N TRP A 53 2.58 14.14 22.78
CA TRP A 53 1.48 14.08 23.74
C TRP A 53 1.80 13.18 24.94
N LEU A 54 2.40 12.01 24.71
CA LEU A 54 2.82 11.09 25.77
C LEU A 54 3.89 11.70 26.69
N GLU A 55 4.86 12.41 26.11
CA GLU A 55 5.90 13.13 26.86
C GLU A 55 5.29 14.25 27.73
N ASN A 56 4.41 15.08 27.15
CA ASN A 56 3.80 16.21 27.87
C ASN A 56 2.87 15.79 29.01
N LYS A 57 2.18 14.65 28.88
CA LYS A 57 1.22 14.18 29.90
C LYS A 57 1.87 13.40 31.04
N HIS A 58 3.20 13.24 31.07
CA HIS A 58 3.92 12.42 32.06
C HIS A 58 3.29 11.02 32.23
N MET A 59 2.80 10.45 31.13
CA MET A 59 2.05 9.18 31.16
C MET A 59 2.93 7.93 31.21
N LEU A 60 4.24 8.09 31.02
CA LEU A 60 5.20 7.00 30.89
C LEU A 60 6.47 7.32 31.68
N THR A 61 7.07 6.30 32.29
CA THR A 61 8.43 6.37 32.86
C THR A 61 9.48 6.50 31.74
N GLN A 62 10.70 6.93 32.07
CA GLN A 62 11.76 7.10 31.05
C GLN A 62 12.06 5.82 30.25
N GLU A 63 11.99 4.65 30.87
CA GLU A 63 12.17 3.37 30.17
C GLU A 63 11.01 3.07 29.22
N GLU A 64 9.77 3.33 29.63
CA GLU A 64 8.59 3.13 28.80
C GLU A 64 8.49 4.12 27.64
N GLN A 65 9.02 5.34 27.78
CA GLN A 65 9.08 6.33 26.71
C GLN A 65 9.93 5.85 25.52
N ALA A 66 11.07 5.20 25.79
CA ALA A 66 11.93 4.65 24.74
C ALA A 66 11.19 3.53 23.97
N GLY A 67 10.50 2.64 24.68
CA GLY A 67 9.68 1.59 24.08
C GLY A 67 8.52 2.12 23.24
N ALA A 68 7.80 3.12 23.75
CA ALA A 68 6.69 3.76 23.01
C ALA A 68 7.19 4.44 21.72
N LYS A 69 8.32 5.14 21.79
CA LYS A 69 8.96 5.79 20.62
C LYS A 69 9.33 4.80 19.54
N ASP A 70 9.91 3.67 19.91
CA ASP A 70 10.25 2.64 18.95
C ASP A 70 8.99 1.98 18.39
N ALA A 71 8.00 1.66 19.22
CA ALA A 71 6.74 1.08 18.77
C ALA A 71 6.01 1.97 17.74
N LEU A 72 5.88 3.27 18.00
CA LEU A 72 5.24 4.21 17.08
C LEU A 72 6.03 4.36 15.77
N LYS A 73 7.37 4.36 15.84
CA LYS A 73 8.21 4.36 14.63
C LYS A 73 8.04 3.09 13.79
N TRP A 74 7.98 1.92 14.42
CA TRP A 74 7.76 0.65 13.72
C TRP A 74 6.37 0.56 13.10
N ALA A 75 5.34 1.08 13.79
CA ALA A 75 3.99 1.15 13.26
C ALA A 75 3.93 1.96 11.95
N ALA A 76 4.52 3.17 11.92
CA ALA A 76 4.56 4.00 10.72
C ALA A 76 5.33 3.33 9.55
N ARG A 77 6.35 2.51 9.84
CA ARG A 77 7.12 1.78 8.81
C ARG A 77 6.30 0.72 8.07
N THR A 78 5.24 0.18 8.66
CA THR A 78 4.38 -0.81 7.97
C THR A 78 3.70 -0.21 6.73
N TYR A 79 3.30 1.06 6.79
CA TYR A 79 2.76 1.81 5.65
C TYR A 79 3.81 2.05 4.56
N VAL A 80 5.08 2.26 4.93
CA VAL A 80 6.17 2.42 3.95
C VAL A 80 6.35 1.16 3.14
N VAL A 81 6.37 0.01 3.81
CA VAL A 81 6.51 -1.29 3.16
C VAL A 81 5.35 -1.53 2.20
N ALA A 82 4.13 -1.21 2.63
CA ALA A 82 2.94 -1.30 1.78
C ALA A 82 3.04 -0.38 0.55
N ALA A 83 3.47 0.87 0.72
CA ALA A 83 3.65 1.82 -0.37
C ALA A 83 4.70 1.33 -1.37
N ILE A 84 5.87 0.89 -0.92
CA ILE A 84 6.93 0.33 -1.79
C ILE A 84 6.40 -0.90 -2.54
N GLY A 85 5.71 -1.81 -1.86
CA GLY A 85 5.12 -3.01 -2.47
C GLY A 85 4.08 -2.68 -3.54
N SER A 86 3.24 -1.68 -3.28
CA SER A 86 2.23 -1.20 -4.24
C SER A 86 2.88 -0.56 -5.48
N ILE A 87 3.94 0.24 -5.30
CA ILE A 87 4.70 0.83 -6.42
C ILE A 87 5.34 -0.28 -7.27
N ALA A 88 6.00 -1.27 -6.66
CA ALA A 88 6.62 -2.37 -7.38
C ALA A 88 5.60 -3.16 -8.22
N THR A 89 4.43 -3.42 -7.64
CA THR A 89 3.33 -4.11 -8.31
C THR A 89 2.73 -3.27 -9.45
N LEU A 90 2.60 -1.96 -9.26
CA LEU A 90 2.12 -1.04 -10.29
C LEU A 90 3.08 -1.02 -11.49
N LEU A 91 4.38 -0.90 -11.24
CA LEU A 91 5.41 -0.95 -12.28
C LEU A 91 5.38 -2.29 -13.03
N TYR A 92 5.18 -3.40 -12.31
CA TYR A 92 5.01 -4.73 -12.91
C TYR A 92 3.82 -4.77 -13.87
N TYR A 93 2.63 -4.29 -13.46
CA TYR A 93 1.46 -4.27 -14.34
C TYR A 93 1.63 -3.33 -15.54
N ILE A 94 2.27 -2.17 -15.37
CA ILE A 94 2.62 -1.28 -16.48
C ILE A 94 3.55 -1.99 -17.47
N SER A 95 4.54 -2.73 -16.99
CA SER A 95 5.47 -3.47 -17.85
C SER A 95 4.77 -4.54 -18.70
N ILE A 96 3.85 -5.29 -18.11
CA ILE A 96 3.02 -6.30 -18.81
C ILE A 96 2.17 -5.62 -19.87
N TYR A 97 1.50 -4.53 -19.51
CA TYR A 97 0.63 -3.81 -20.42
C TYR A 97 1.39 -3.21 -21.62
N SER A 98 2.57 -2.64 -21.38
CA SER A 98 3.44 -2.14 -22.45
C SER A 98 3.98 -3.25 -23.34
N GLY A 99 4.29 -4.43 -22.79
CA GLY A 99 4.72 -5.60 -23.57
C GLY A 99 3.58 -6.17 -24.42
N SER A 100 2.36 -6.19 -23.88
CA SER A 100 1.16 -6.70 -24.58
C SER A 100 0.70 -5.81 -25.74
N ARG A 101 1.11 -4.53 -25.79
CA ARG A 101 0.85 -3.64 -26.94
C ARG A 101 1.87 -3.78 -28.09
N ARG A 102 3.03 -4.41 -27.84
CA ARG A 102 4.12 -4.58 -28.83
C ARG A 102 4.02 -5.90 -29.62
N ASN A 103 3.18 -6.84 -29.17
CA ASN A 103 2.83 -8.07 -29.87
C ASN A 103 1.48 -7.91 -30.58
#